data_AF-A0A5J4K7Y5-F1
#
_entry.id   AF-A0A5J4K7Y5-F1
#
_cell.length_a   1.000
_cell.length_b   1.000
_cell.length_c   1.000
_cell.angle_alpha   90.00
_cell.angle_beta   90.00
_cell.angle_gamma   90.00
#
_symmetry.space_group_name_H-M   'P 1'
#
loop_
_entity.id
_entity.type
_entity.pdbx_description
1 polymer ?
#
loop_
_entity_poly.entity_id
_entity_poly.type
_entity_poly.pdbx_seq_one_letter_code
_entity_poly.pdbx_strand_id
1 'polypeptide(L)'
;MSFQVFIKTEKSLHQLASEIGTHLSLPPFKRQRTRDALYYQFEMLGMLVILHYLEEEDRAPEVLNYPYVFTLELTFTEHDLDTDDLEYRLQPYYARLLSFHLGVETAYHEKQRINQRWRIRYHFCRKNPNWKEDILYGEPGWQPAVIEEPPSEWRNQLVPW
;
A
#
# COMPACT_ATOMS: atom_id res chain seq x y z
N MET A 1 4.61 6.68 12.04
CA MET A 1 3.57 5.68 11.68
C MET A 1 4.04 4.94 10.45
N SER A 2 3.95 3.60 10.37
CA SER A 2 4.37 2.91 9.14
C SER A 2 3.38 3.09 7.99
N PHE A 3 3.85 3.63 6.87
CA PHE A 3 3.17 3.57 5.59
C PHE A 3 2.91 2.11 5.20
N GLN A 4 1.66 1.74 4.93
CA GLN A 4 1.29 0.37 4.52
C GLN A 4 0.21 0.34 3.46
N VAL A 5 0.45 -0.36 2.35
CA VAL A 5 -0.55 -0.66 1.33
C VAL A 5 -0.76 -2.16 1.30
N PHE A 6 -1.98 -2.60 1.59
CA PHE A 6 -2.40 -4.00 1.51
C PHE A 6 -2.75 -4.33 0.05
N ILE A 7 -2.39 -5.50 -0.42
CA ILE A 7 -2.53 -5.90 -1.83
C ILE A 7 -3.24 -7.25 -1.91
N LYS A 8 -4.30 -7.30 -2.71
CA LYS A 8 -5.04 -8.50 -3.07
C LYS A 8 -4.78 -8.84 -4.53
N THR A 9 -4.23 -10.03 -4.75
CA THR A 9 -3.87 -10.53 -6.08
C THR A 9 -3.60 -12.04 -6.04
N GLU A 10 -3.83 -12.70 -7.17
CA GLU A 10 -3.42 -14.10 -7.42
C GLU A 10 -1.93 -14.24 -7.76
N LYS A 11 -1.23 -13.12 -7.99
CA LYS A 11 0.20 -13.13 -8.30
C LYS A 11 1.01 -13.65 -7.12
N SER A 12 2.12 -14.31 -7.42
CA SER A 12 3.09 -14.69 -6.39
C SER A 12 3.82 -13.45 -5.83
N LEU A 13 4.29 -13.54 -4.58
CA LEU A 13 5.07 -12.47 -3.95
C LEU A 13 6.30 -12.05 -4.78
N HIS A 14 6.98 -13.01 -5.42
CA HIS A 14 8.14 -12.73 -6.27
C HIS A 14 7.77 -11.93 -7.52
N GLN A 15 6.69 -12.36 -8.20
CA GLN A 15 6.18 -11.65 -9.38
C GLN A 15 5.78 -10.22 -9.00
N LEU A 16 5.08 -10.07 -7.88
CA LEU A 16 4.67 -8.77 -7.37
C LEU A 16 5.88 -7.86 -7.08
N ALA A 17 6.94 -8.38 -6.44
CA ALA A 17 8.18 -7.64 -6.21
C ALA A 17 8.83 -7.20 -7.53
N SER A 18 8.93 -8.10 -8.51
CA SER A 18 9.54 -7.80 -9.82
C SER A 18 8.79 -6.70 -10.57
N GLU A 19 7.46 -6.78 -10.63
CA GLU A 19 6.63 -5.78 -11.30
C GLU A 19 6.67 -4.44 -10.57
N ILE A 20 6.58 -4.42 -9.23
CA ILE A 20 6.74 -3.21 -8.42
C ILE A 20 8.10 -2.56 -8.67
N GLY A 21 9.17 -3.35 -8.66
CA GLY A 21 10.52 -2.85 -8.93
C GLY A 21 10.63 -2.18 -10.30
N THR A 22 10.01 -2.79 -11.32
CA THR A 22 9.98 -2.23 -12.68
C THR A 22 9.17 -0.94 -12.75
N HIS A 23 7.94 -0.94 -12.24
CA HIS A 23 7.04 0.20 -12.36
C HIS A 23 7.45 1.41 -11.53
N LEU A 24 8.08 1.18 -10.37
CA LEU A 24 8.59 2.24 -9.51
C LEU A 24 10.07 2.57 -9.77
N SER A 25 10.69 1.95 -10.78
CA SER A 25 12.12 2.12 -11.09
C SER A 25 13.03 1.90 -9.88
N LEU A 26 12.71 0.90 -9.05
CA LEU A 26 13.48 0.57 -7.85
C LEU A 26 14.74 -0.23 -8.23
N PRO A 27 15.79 -0.18 -7.40
CA PRO A 27 16.96 -1.03 -7.58
C PRO A 27 16.59 -2.51 -7.46
N PRO A 28 17.49 -3.43 -7.83
CA PRO A 28 17.26 -4.86 -7.63
C PRO A 28 16.92 -5.19 -6.18
N PHE A 29 15.85 -5.95 -5.96
CA PHE A 29 15.45 -6.37 -4.62
C PHE A 29 16.36 -7.47 -4.05
N LYS A 30 16.49 -7.48 -2.73
CA LYS A 30 17.05 -8.61 -1.98
C LYS A 30 15.92 -9.50 -1.50
N ARG A 31 16.05 -10.81 -1.70
CA ARG A 31 15.18 -11.80 -1.06
C ARG A 31 15.68 -12.07 0.34
N GLN A 32 14.88 -11.78 1.35
CA GLN A 32 15.19 -12.01 2.75
C GLN A 32 14.25 -13.03 3.36
N ARG A 33 14.72 -13.72 4.40
CA ARG A 33 13.92 -14.69 5.14
C ARG A 33 14.23 -14.56 6.62
N THR A 34 13.22 -14.25 7.43
CA THR A 34 13.27 -14.42 8.89
C THR A 34 12.86 -15.85 9.24
N ARG A 35 12.89 -16.20 10.53
CA ARG A 35 12.34 -17.50 10.97
C ARG A 35 10.88 -17.67 10.58
N ASP A 36 10.14 -16.56 10.55
CA ASP A 36 8.68 -16.57 10.48
C ASP A 36 8.14 -16.13 9.11
N ALA A 37 8.91 -15.41 8.28
CA ALA A 37 8.41 -14.91 6.99
C ALA A 37 9.47 -14.75 5.89
N LEU A 38 9.02 -14.89 4.64
CA LEU A 38 9.75 -14.49 3.44
C LEU A 38 9.32 -13.07 3.05
N TYR A 39 10.29 -12.20 2.75
CA TYR A 39 10.02 -10.86 2.25
C TYR A 39 11.03 -10.41 1.19
N TYR A 40 10.64 -9.42 0.40
CA TYR A 40 11.48 -8.76 -0.57
C TYR A 40 11.74 -7.32 -0.15
N GLN A 41 12.98 -6.89 -0.28
CA GLN A 41 13.43 -5.60 0.21
C GLN A 41 14.13 -4.81 -0.90
N PHE A 42 13.76 -3.53 -1.04
CA PHE A 42 14.43 -2.56 -1.90
C PHE A 42 15.00 -1.45 -1.02
N GLU A 43 16.24 -1.04 -1.28
CA GLU A 43 16.91 0.04 -0.56
C GLU A 43 17.31 1.12 -1.55
N MET A 44 16.83 2.35 -1.38
CA MET A 44 17.16 3.48 -2.26
C MET A 44 17.12 4.79 -1.48
N LEU A 45 18.21 5.58 -1.51
CA LEU A 45 18.23 6.98 -1.04
C LEU A 45 17.60 7.21 0.35
N GLY A 46 17.92 6.36 1.34
CA GLY A 46 17.32 6.45 2.69
C GLY A 46 15.85 6.01 2.74
N MET A 47 15.37 5.29 1.73
CA MET A 47 14.06 4.65 1.70
C MET A 47 14.24 3.14 1.67
N LEU A 48 13.42 2.47 2.46
CA LEU A 48 13.32 1.03 2.55
C LEU A 48 11.92 0.63 2.11
N VAL A 49 11.81 -0.16 1.05
CA VAL A 49 10.54 -0.76 0.63
C VAL A 49 10.56 -2.24 1.00
N ILE A 50 9.54 -2.68 1.72
CA ILE A 50 9.38 -4.07 2.13
C ILE A 50 8.08 -4.61 1.55
N LEU A 51 8.16 -5.73 0.85
CA LEU A 51 7.00 -6.48 0.37
C LEU A 51 7.00 -7.86 1.02
N HIS A 52 5.94 -8.17 1.76
CA HIS A 52 5.83 -9.43 2.47
C HIS A 52 4.42 -9.99 2.46
N TYR A 53 4.30 -11.26 2.82
CA TYR A 53 3.02 -11.90 3.11
C TYR A 53 2.67 -11.71 4.58
N LEU A 54 1.40 -11.45 4.87
CA LEU A 54 0.85 -11.35 6.22
C LEU A 54 -0.04 -12.57 6.49
N GLU A 55 0.16 -13.28 7.60
CA GLU A 55 -0.69 -14.42 7.96
C GLU A 55 -2.14 -13.99 8.19
N GLU A 56 -3.10 -14.89 7.96
CA GLU A 56 -4.53 -14.55 8.06
C GLU A 56 -4.93 -14.05 9.46
N GLU A 57 -4.35 -14.65 10.50
CA GLU A 57 -4.58 -14.30 11.92
C GLU A 57 -4.11 -12.88 12.27
N ASP A 58 -3.14 -12.34 11.52
CA ASP A 58 -2.59 -11.01 11.72
C ASP A 58 -3.32 -9.93 10.90
N ARG A 59 -4.21 -10.34 9.98
CA ARG A 59 -4.93 -9.40 9.11
C ARG A 59 -6.10 -8.76 9.84
N ALA A 60 -6.28 -7.47 9.59
CA ALA A 60 -7.49 -6.78 9.98
C ALA A 60 -8.72 -7.31 9.22
N PRO A 61 -9.92 -7.31 9.82
CA PRO A 61 -11.14 -7.85 9.19
C PRO A 61 -11.44 -7.25 7.81
N GLU A 62 -11.19 -5.95 7.63
CA GLU A 62 -11.46 -5.23 6.38
C GLU A 62 -10.54 -5.66 5.23
N VAL A 63 -9.36 -6.20 5.56
CA VAL A 63 -8.31 -6.59 4.61
C VAL A 63 -7.93 -8.06 4.74
N LEU A 64 -8.82 -8.90 5.27
CA LEU A 64 -8.60 -10.34 5.45
C LEU A 64 -8.16 -11.03 4.14
N ASN A 65 -8.72 -10.59 3.02
CA ASN A 65 -8.44 -11.11 1.68
C ASN A 65 -7.27 -10.42 0.96
N TYR A 66 -6.47 -9.60 1.66
CA TYR A 66 -5.31 -8.90 1.11
C TYR A 66 -4.02 -9.50 1.70
N PRO A 67 -3.49 -10.58 1.10
CA PRO A 67 -2.43 -11.37 1.70
C PRO A 67 -1.06 -10.70 1.72
N TYR A 68 -0.84 -9.67 0.91
CA TYR A 68 0.45 -9.01 0.81
C TYR A 68 0.40 -7.60 1.35
N VAL A 69 1.52 -7.14 1.91
CA VAL A 69 1.70 -5.79 2.43
C VAL A 69 2.95 -5.18 1.81
N PHE A 70 2.76 -4.02 1.18
CA PHE A 70 3.82 -3.12 0.74
C PHE A 70 4.02 -2.05 1.82
N THR A 71 5.21 -2.00 2.39
CA THR A 71 5.62 -0.99 3.39
C THR A 71 6.68 -0.09 2.77
N LEU A 72 6.60 1.21 3.03
CA LEU A 72 7.64 2.19 2.71
C LEU A 72 8.11 2.82 4.01
N GLU A 73 9.39 2.72 4.31
CA GLU A 73 9.98 3.34 5.50
C GLU A 73 11.02 4.35 5.05
N LEU A 74 10.92 5.58 5.54
CA LEU A 74 11.90 6.61 5.31
C LEU A 74 12.95 6.52 6.43
N THR A 75 14.03 5.80 6.15
CA THR A 75 15.12 5.52 7.09
C THR A 75 16.29 6.48 6.83
N PHE A 76 16.32 7.60 7.56
CA PHE A 76 17.45 8.52 7.52
C PHE A 76 18.50 8.10 8.55
N THR A 77 19.69 7.73 8.08
CA THR A 77 20.73 7.07 8.88
C THR A 77 21.37 7.93 9.96
N GLU A 78 21.08 9.23 10.04
CA GLU A 78 21.79 10.16 10.95
C GLU A 78 20.89 11.22 11.62
N HIS A 79 19.62 11.32 11.23
CA HIS A 79 18.68 12.31 11.77
C HIS A 79 17.27 11.73 11.89
N ASP A 80 16.64 11.95 13.05
CA ASP A 80 15.23 11.64 13.27
C ASP A 80 14.39 12.72 12.56
N LEU A 81 14.06 12.49 11.30
CA LEU A 81 13.15 13.34 10.55
C LEU A 81 11.72 12.85 10.80
N ASP A 82 10.87 13.70 11.37
CA ASP A 82 9.44 13.42 11.51
C ASP A 82 8.79 13.37 10.12
N THR A 83 8.58 12.15 9.61
CA THR A 83 8.01 11.88 8.29
C THR A 83 6.55 11.45 8.33
N ASP A 84 5.91 11.44 9.51
CA ASP A 84 4.59 10.81 9.69
C ASP A 84 3.52 11.41 8.76
N ASP A 85 3.48 12.73 8.65
CA ASP A 85 2.51 13.43 7.79
C ASP A 85 2.80 13.23 6.29
N LEU A 86 4.07 13.07 5.90
CA LEU A 86 4.44 12.77 4.52
C LEU A 86 4.02 11.34 4.17
N GLU A 87 4.36 10.37 5.01
CA GLU A 87 4.01 8.97 4.83
C GLU A 87 2.49 8.79 4.75
N TYR A 88 1.76 9.45 5.64
CA TYR A 88 0.30 9.47 5.65
C TYR A 88 -0.30 9.99 4.34
N ARG A 89 0.29 11.04 3.76
CA ARG A 89 -0.19 11.63 2.50
C ARG A 89 0.22 10.84 1.26
N LEU A 90 1.33 10.12 1.31
CA LEU A 90 1.81 9.31 0.18
C LEU A 90 1.08 7.97 0.07
N GLN A 91 0.58 7.42 1.17
CA GLN A 91 -0.06 6.11 1.19
C GLN A 91 -1.25 5.97 0.20
N PRO A 92 -2.21 6.92 0.12
CA PRO A 92 -3.27 6.89 -0.90
C PRO A 92 -2.73 6.92 -2.34
N TYR A 93 -1.67 7.71 -2.58
CA TYR A 93 -1.08 7.85 -3.90
C TYR A 93 -0.51 6.53 -4.39
N TYR A 94 0.30 5.85 -3.57
CA TYR A 94 0.89 4.56 -3.95
C TYR A 94 -0.14 3.44 -4.05
N ALA A 95 -1.19 3.43 -3.23
CA ALA A 95 -2.29 2.46 -3.39
C ALA A 95 -2.90 2.57 -4.79
N ARG A 96 -3.26 3.78 -5.22
CA ARG A 96 -3.79 4.03 -6.57
C ARG A 96 -2.79 3.66 -7.67
N LEU A 97 -1.52 4.04 -7.50
CA LEU A 97 -0.46 3.78 -8.48
C LEU A 97 -0.24 2.27 -8.68
N LEU A 98 -0.16 1.51 -7.59
CA LEU A 98 -0.01 0.06 -7.60
C LEU A 98 -1.23 -0.62 -8.22
N SER A 99 -2.44 -0.21 -7.83
CA SER A 99 -3.67 -0.72 -8.44
C SER A 99 -3.72 -0.50 -9.95
N PHE A 100 -3.32 0.68 -10.41
CA PHE A 100 -3.36 1.04 -11.83
C PHE A 100 -2.33 0.26 -12.67
N HIS A 101 -1.06 0.29 -12.28
CA HIS A 101 0.01 -0.30 -13.06
C HIS A 101 0.00 -1.83 -13.02
N LEU A 102 -0.28 -2.40 -11.84
CA LEU A 102 -0.21 -3.85 -11.65
C LEU A 102 -1.54 -4.55 -11.92
N GLY A 103 -2.65 -3.80 -12.03
CA GLY A 103 -3.99 -4.38 -12.17
C GLY A 103 -4.42 -5.18 -10.94
N VAL A 104 -4.03 -4.74 -9.74
CA VAL A 104 -4.34 -5.40 -8.46
C VAL A 104 -5.33 -4.57 -7.64
N GLU A 105 -6.03 -5.24 -6.71
CA GLU A 105 -6.80 -4.56 -5.67
C GLU A 105 -5.85 -4.12 -4.56
N THR A 106 -5.94 -2.87 -4.12
CA THR A 106 -5.18 -2.38 -2.98
C THR A 106 -6.07 -1.77 -1.92
N ALA A 107 -5.60 -1.77 -0.69
CA ALA A 107 -6.23 -1.08 0.41
C ALA A 107 -5.20 -0.33 1.24
N TYR A 108 -5.61 0.80 1.81
CA TYR A 108 -4.80 1.58 2.74
C TYR A 108 -5.66 2.06 3.90
N HIS A 109 -5.03 2.40 5.01
CA HIS A 109 -5.75 2.77 6.21
C HIS A 109 -5.62 4.25 6.53
N GLU A 110 -6.73 4.84 6.95
CA GLU A 110 -6.77 6.18 7.53
C GLU A 110 -6.85 6.06 9.04
N LYS A 111 -6.10 6.90 9.77
CA LYS A 111 -6.11 6.94 11.24
C LYS A 111 -6.52 8.31 11.72
N GLN A 112 -7.38 8.34 12.72
CA GLN A 112 -7.79 9.59 13.37
C GLN A 112 -7.79 9.43 14.88
N ARG A 113 -7.30 10.44 15.59
CA ARG A 113 -7.38 10.50 17.05
C ARG A 113 -8.59 11.32 17.47
N ILE A 114 -9.55 10.70 18.16
CA ILE A 114 -10.74 11.37 18.70
C ILE A 114 -10.82 11.05 20.19
N ASN A 115 -10.94 12.06 21.05
CA ASN A 115 -11.04 11.89 22.51
C ASN A 115 -9.96 10.95 23.08
N GLN A 116 -8.70 11.18 22.67
CA GLN A 116 -7.52 10.40 23.03
C GLN A 116 -7.50 8.94 22.53
N ARG A 117 -8.53 8.47 21.82
CA ARG A 117 -8.59 7.13 21.22
C ARG A 117 -8.27 7.18 19.73
N TRP A 118 -7.48 6.22 19.27
CA TRP A 118 -7.23 6.02 17.84
C TRP A 118 -8.39 5.27 17.20
N ARG A 119 -8.80 5.74 16.02
CA ARG A 119 -9.73 5.06 15.13
C ARG A 119 -9.05 4.83 13.80
N ILE A 120 -9.44 3.74 13.15
CA ILE A 120 -8.93 3.34 11.85
C ILE A 120 -10.10 3.03 10.93
N ARG A 121 -9.97 3.37 9.65
CA ARG A 121 -10.82 2.89 8.56
C ARG A 121 -9.97 2.57 7.35
N TYR A 122 -10.49 1.77 6.44
CA TYR A 122 -9.78 1.35 5.24
C TYR A 122 -10.43 1.96 4.00
N HIS A 123 -9.60 2.33 3.05
CA HIS A 123 -9.97 2.75 1.71
C HIS A 123 -9.51 1.69 0.73
N PHE A 124 -10.27 1.49 -0.34
CA PHE A 124 -10.02 0.42 -1.30
C PHE A 124 -9.90 1.00 -2.70
N CYS A 125 -8.92 0.52 -3.45
CA CYS A 125 -8.63 0.94 -4.81
C CYS A 125 -8.55 -0.27 -5.74
N ARG A 126 -9.06 -0.09 -6.95
CA ARG A 126 -8.88 -1.06 -8.05
C ARG A 126 -8.77 -0.35 -9.38
N LYS A 127 -8.07 -0.96 -10.33
CA LYS A 127 -8.02 -0.44 -11.70
C LYS A 127 -9.43 -0.32 -12.27
N ASN A 128 -9.72 0.80 -12.92
CA ASN A 128 -10.99 0.95 -13.64
C ASN A 128 -10.94 0.15 -14.95
N PRO A 129 -11.79 -0.88 -15.13
CA PRO A 129 -11.81 -1.66 -16.38
C PRO A 129 -12.32 -0.87 -17.59
N ASN A 130 -13.01 0.25 -17.34
CA ASN A 130 -13.56 1.11 -18.39
C ASN A 130 -12.64 2.30 -18.72
N TRP A 131 -11.50 2.44 -18.02
CA TRP A 131 -10.53 3.48 -18.33
C TRP A 131 -9.89 3.21 -19.69
N LYS A 132 -9.74 4.28 -20.47
CA LYS A 132 -9.11 4.23 -21.78
C LYS A 132 -7.97 5.26 -21.83
N GLU A 133 -6.83 4.83 -22.34
CA GLU A 133 -5.60 5.62 -22.40
C GLU A 133 -5.68 6.76 -23.42
N ASP A 134 -6.56 6.63 -24.42
CA ASP A 134 -6.73 7.58 -25.51
C ASP A 134 -7.68 8.75 -25.19
N ILE A 135 -8.39 8.71 -24.06
CA ILE A 135 -9.33 9.77 -23.64
C ILE A 135 -8.66 10.65 -22.58
N LEU A 136 -8.47 11.93 -22.90
CA LEU A 136 -7.81 12.89 -22.02
C LEU A 136 -8.74 13.41 -20.92
N TYR A 137 -8.12 13.94 -19.86
CA TYR A 137 -8.84 14.56 -18.75
C TYR A 137 -9.76 15.69 -19.24
N GLY A 138 -11.05 15.58 -18.93
CA GLY A 138 -12.08 16.55 -19.30
C GLY A 138 -12.76 16.28 -20.64
N GLU A 139 -12.32 15.28 -21.41
CA GLU A 139 -13.00 14.89 -22.64
C GLU A 139 -14.29 14.11 -22.39
N PRO A 140 -15.26 14.14 -23.33
CA PRO A 140 -16.47 13.31 -23.23
C PRO A 140 -16.12 11.83 -23.09
N GLY A 141 -16.67 11.19 -22.05
CA GLY A 141 -16.39 9.78 -21.75
C GLY A 141 -15.13 9.55 -20.90
N TRP A 142 -14.42 10.61 -20.48
CA TRP A 142 -13.32 10.48 -19.53
C TRP A 142 -13.79 9.85 -18.22
N GLN A 143 -13.00 8.92 -17.71
CA GLN A 143 -13.20 8.27 -16.42
C GLN A 143 -11.87 8.19 -15.66
N PRO A 144 -11.89 8.12 -14.32
CA PRO A 144 -10.67 7.93 -13.55
C PRO A 144 -10.05 6.56 -13.83
N ALA A 145 -8.71 6.49 -13.83
CA ALA A 145 -7.96 5.25 -14.06
C ALA A 145 -8.07 4.23 -12.92
N VAL A 146 -8.43 4.71 -11.74
CA VAL A 146 -8.61 3.93 -10.52
C VAL A 146 -9.99 4.24 -9.96
N ILE A 147 -10.71 3.20 -9.57
CA ILE A 147 -11.95 3.31 -8.83
C ILE A 147 -11.60 3.23 -7.35
N GLU A 148 -12.10 4.18 -6.59
CA GLU A 148 -12.10 4.16 -5.13
C GLU A 148 -13.48 3.75 -4.64
N GLU A 149 -13.53 2.70 -3.84
CA GLU A 149 -14.77 2.25 -3.22
C GLU A 149 -15.01 3.05 -1.94
N PRO A 150 -16.28 3.13 -1.46
CA PRO A 150 -16.56 3.76 -0.18
C PRO A 150 -15.67 3.17 0.92
N PRO A 151 -15.08 4.01 1.79
CA PRO A 151 -14.23 3.51 2.85
C PRO A 151 -15.04 2.66 3.84
N SER A 152 -14.34 1.79 4.56
CA SER A 152 -14.93 1.06 5.67
C SER A 152 -15.43 2.01 6.76
N GLU A 153 -16.28 1.49 7.63
CA GLU A 153 -16.65 2.18 8.86
C GLU A 153 -15.42 2.43 9.74
N TRP A 154 -15.48 3.50 10.53
CA TRP A 154 -14.48 3.77 11.55
C TRP A 154 -14.59 2.75 12.68
N ARG A 155 -13.51 2.01 12.94
CA ARG A 155 -13.40 1.15 14.14
C ARG A 155 -12.41 1.74 15.13
N ASN A 156 -12.64 1.50 16.43
CA ASN A 156 -11.64 1.83 17.44
C ASN A 156 -10.44 0.90 17.26
N GLN A 157 -9.24 1.47 17.25
CA GLN A 157 -8.02 0.67 17.24
C GLN A 157 -7.85 0.04 18.64
N LEU A 158 -8.02 -1.28 18.71
CA LEU A 158 -8.04 -2.01 19.98
C LEU A 158 -6.64 -2.32 20.53
N VAL A 159 -5.58 -2.20 19.71
CA VAL A 159 -4.21 -2.59 20.08
C VAL A 159 -3.19 -1.58 19.52
N PRO A 160 -2.16 -1.16 20.28
CA PRO A 160 -1.02 -0.42 19.74
C PRO A 160 -0.14 -1.37 18.93
N TRP A 161 0.27 -0.94 17.73
CA TRP A 161 1.36 -1.56 16.97
C TRP A 161 2.67 -0.89 17.38
#